data_AF-A0A945CSW3-F1
#
_entry.id   AF-A0A945CSW3-F1
#
_cell.length_a   1.000
_cell.length_b   1.000
_cell.length_c   1.000
_cell.angle_alpha   90.00
_cell.angle_beta   90.00
_cell.angle_gamma   90.00
#
_symmetry.space_group_name_H-M   'P 1'
#
loop_
_entity.id
_entity.type
_entity.pdbx_description
1 polymer ?
#
loop_
_entity_poly.entity_id
_entity_poly.type
_entity_poly.pdbx_seq_one_letter_code
_entity_poly.pdbx_strand_id
1 'polypeptide(L)'
;IEHLAAGGILIDDRYSQAAVDIFRTVVDHRIVENTGGTNYGRPYHTWRDNPLDTGVSAAGLAIGLDLLRPRLSADEVARFGTYLIPFVDYILENPPDPEEAKPDWNIAAIGLVGAALLALVLRADGTLDDDRYQRALKIGKRRALLFLEKGHDGQGAFFEGPAYGSATVHYLSPLAFALARSGDRELVEHPGLGLLAEGLLHEIIPATGRLNPLNDCGDSVNVSWLSLVAAEQKNGVAQWTWQKVQGLPDDGPPPDDLDWSDTVTRCLLFCDPSLPATSPADAGIPPVAHFANRGLVDIRSGWERDDFFLSFLCDVFPAGGHRQADRNQFALHALGESFAIDSGYALERLDDTTEVLRLGALGEAHNLPLINGDMQRRGRVSDDGLTRVERDRPIPYIESEAGESYGSTTRFTRRLVCLPDADGKPACAVIADWLTFDIGESRPMLSWLLHTHADNDLQLERDCFTITGGRRGNHCLVQIVTPWPGRWRRETFFDHPRLRYDWFYNPLLCLVALVPYGSQEPPPQIDTQGNAEGCALTLTLGDTRYTLLSAAPDQTVRYDGVETDAEFALVARHGNVGRHEGVGRRRDQDEEYLLAAGSRLTITDNSLVAEEIPADFIARR
;
A
#
# COMPACT_ATOMS: atom_id res chain seq x y z
N ILE A 1 2.28 -17.54 -25.73
CA ILE A 1 2.79 -17.41 -27.14
C ILE A 1 4.04 -16.55 -27.17
N GLU A 2 3.96 -15.30 -26.70
CA GLU A 2 5.07 -14.32 -26.67
C GLU A 2 6.45 -14.90 -26.33
N HIS A 3 6.60 -15.62 -25.21
CA HIS A 3 7.91 -16.11 -24.74
C HIS A 3 8.56 -17.14 -25.69
N LEU A 4 7.76 -17.93 -26.41
CA LEU A 4 8.25 -18.86 -27.43
C LEU A 4 8.62 -18.14 -28.73
N ALA A 5 7.88 -17.08 -29.09
CA ALA A 5 8.24 -16.22 -30.23
C ALA A 5 9.58 -15.51 -29.98
N ALA A 6 9.75 -14.90 -28.80
CA ALA A 6 11.01 -14.28 -28.36
C ALA A 6 12.14 -15.31 -28.26
N GLY A 7 11.90 -16.48 -27.64
CA GLY A 7 12.87 -17.57 -27.55
C GLY A 7 13.37 -18.07 -28.91
N GLY A 8 12.53 -18.03 -29.95
CA GLY A 8 12.95 -18.38 -31.31
C GLY A 8 13.63 -17.26 -32.10
N ILE A 9 13.59 -16.02 -31.62
CA ILE A 9 14.46 -14.94 -32.11
C ILE A 9 15.83 -14.99 -31.43
N LEU A 10 15.86 -15.34 -30.13
CA LEU A 10 17.05 -15.20 -29.29
C LEU A 10 17.87 -16.50 -29.11
N ILE A 11 17.27 -17.68 -29.24
CA ILE A 11 17.87 -18.96 -28.85
C ILE A 11 17.79 -20.02 -29.96
N ASP A 12 16.59 -20.45 -30.34
CA ASP A 12 16.39 -21.60 -31.25
C ASP A 12 15.06 -21.50 -32.02
N ASP A 13 15.13 -21.52 -33.35
CA ASP A 13 14.00 -21.35 -34.27
C ASP A 13 12.81 -22.32 -33.99
N ARG A 14 13.08 -23.49 -33.39
CA ARG A 14 12.06 -24.46 -32.97
C ARG A 14 11.05 -23.85 -31.99
N TYR A 15 11.44 -22.88 -31.17
CA TYR A 15 10.51 -22.17 -30.29
C TYR A 15 9.56 -21.26 -31.08
N SER A 16 10.04 -20.59 -32.14
CA SER A 16 9.14 -19.84 -33.03
C SER A 16 8.19 -20.77 -33.77
N GLN A 17 8.64 -21.94 -34.24
CA GLN A 17 7.74 -22.92 -34.87
C GLN A 17 6.65 -23.39 -33.88
N ALA A 18 7.02 -23.73 -32.63
CA ALA A 18 6.06 -24.07 -31.59
C ALA A 18 5.09 -22.92 -31.28
N ALA A 19 5.55 -21.67 -31.29
CA ALA A 19 4.69 -20.49 -31.12
C ALA A 19 3.70 -20.33 -32.27
N VAL A 20 4.13 -20.55 -33.52
CA VAL A 20 3.25 -20.57 -34.71
C VAL A 20 2.21 -21.68 -34.61
N ASP A 21 2.58 -22.88 -34.19
CA ASP A 21 1.63 -24.00 -34.06
C ASP A 21 0.60 -23.79 -32.94
N ILE A 22 0.97 -23.13 -31.84
CA ILE A 22 0.01 -22.66 -30.83
C ILE A 22 -0.88 -21.56 -31.41
N PHE A 23 -0.36 -20.63 -32.22
CA PHE A 23 -1.17 -19.59 -32.88
C PHE A 23 -2.18 -20.20 -33.87
N ARG A 24 -1.75 -21.17 -34.69
CA ARG A 24 -2.62 -21.99 -35.54
C ARG A 24 -3.71 -22.65 -34.70
N THR A 25 -3.36 -23.28 -33.58
CA THR A 25 -4.32 -23.91 -32.65
C THR A 25 -5.37 -22.91 -32.13
N VAL A 26 -4.96 -21.70 -31.72
CA VAL A 26 -5.86 -20.64 -31.25
C VAL A 26 -6.89 -20.25 -32.33
N VAL A 27 -6.44 -20.09 -33.58
CA VAL A 27 -7.28 -19.73 -34.73
C VAL A 27 -8.17 -20.89 -35.19
N ASP A 28 -7.61 -22.08 -35.34
CA ASP A 28 -8.26 -23.28 -35.90
C ASP A 28 -9.41 -23.77 -35.01
N HIS A 29 -9.19 -23.77 -33.69
CA HIS A 29 -10.20 -24.16 -32.70
C HIS A 29 -11.07 -22.98 -32.24
N ARG A 30 -10.82 -21.78 -32.79
CA ARG A 30 -11.48 -20.50 -32.44
C ARG A 30 -11.50 -20.25 -30.93
N ILE A 31 -10.37 -20.47 -30.26
CA ILE A 31 -10.23 -20.48 -28.79
C ILE A 31 -10.82 -19.23 -28.14
N VAL A 32 -10.55 -18.04 -28.68
CA VAL A 32 -11.06 -16.74 -28.18
C VAL A 32 -12.59 -16.70 -28.09
N GLU A 33 -13.28 -17.42 -28.98
CA GLU A 33 -14.73 -17.37 -29.18
C GLU A 33 -15.47 -18.56 -28.56
N ASN A 34 -14.74 -19.64 -28.26
CA ASN A 34 -15.26 -20.89 -27.73
C ASN A 34 -14.84 -21.15 -26.27
N THR A 35 -13.92 -20.34 -25.72
CA THR A 35 -13.37 -20.51 -24.37
C THR A 35 -13.85 -19.36 -23.49
N GLY A 36 -14.65 -19.70 -22.49
CA GLY A 36 -15.04 -18.80 -21.41
C GLY A 36 -14.15 -18.99 -20.17
N GLY A 37 -14.57 -18.38 -19.07
CA GLY A 37 -13.89 -18.48 -17.78
C GLY A 37 -14.75 -17.91 -16.66
N THR A 38 -14.13 -17.72 -15.49
CA THR A 38 -14.75 -17.08 -14.32
C THR A 38 -13.82 -16.00 -13.80
N ASN A 39 -14.33 -14.78 -13.67
CA ASN A 39 -13.60 -13.63 -13.15
C ASN A 39 -14.31 -13.13 -11.89
N TYR A 40 -13.70 -13.34 -10.72
CA TYR A 40 -14.29 -13.07 -9.40
C TYR A 40 -15.72 -13.61 -9.22
N GLY A 41 -15.93 -14.91 -9.46
CA GLY A 41 -17.25 -15.57 -9.37
C GLY A 41 -18.24 -15.19 -10.47
N ARG A 42 -17.85 -14.38 -11.47
CA ARG A 42 -18.68 -14.04 -12.61
C ARG A 42 -18.27 -14.86 -13.83
N PRO A 43 -19.08 -15.84 -14.27
CA PRO A 43 -18.79 -16.60 -15.48
C PRO A 43 -18.98 -15.73 -16.72
N TYR A 44 -18.18 -15.99 -17.74
CA TYR A 44 -18.25 -15.36 -19.07
C TYR A 44 -18.00 -16.43 -20.16
N HIS A 45 -18.51 -16.25 -21.38
CA HIS A 45 -18.57 -17.33 -22.38
C HIS A 45 -17.44 -17.32 -23.41
N THR A 46 -16.88 -16.14 -23.72
CA THR A 46 -15.76 -15.97 -24.66
C THR A 46 -14.71 -15.02 -24.06
N TRP A 47 -13.44 -15.12 -24.45
CA TRP A 47 -12.39 -14.20 -23.97
C TRP A 47 -12.67 -12.72 -24.29
N ARG A 48 -13.56 -12.43 -25.24
CA ARG A 48 -14.05 -11.07 -25.53
C ARG A 48 -15.06 -10.57 -24.49
N ASP A 49 -15.81 -11.47 -23.85
CA ASP A 49 -16.94 -11.09 -22.99
C ASP A 49 -16.50 -10.37 -21.71
N ASN A 50 -15.21 -10.46 -21.36
CA ASN A 50 -14.60 -9.81 -20.22
C ASN A 50 -13.50 -8.83 -20.69
N PRO A 51 -13.57 -7.52 -20.35
CA PRO A 51 -12.56 -6.55 -20.78
C PRO A 51 -11.14 -6.83 -20.27
N LEU A 52 -10.96 -7.47 -19.12
CA LEU A 52 -9.63 -7.82 -18.60
C LEU A 52 -8.99 -8.88 -19.49
N ASP A 53 -9.67 -10.02 -19.63
CA ASP A 53 -9.21 -11.16 -20.41
C ASP A 53 -9.06 -10.80 -21.90
N THR A 54 -9.92 -9.90 -22.40
CA THR A 54 -9.79 -9.22 -23.70
C THR A 54 -8.45 -8.50 -23.83
N GLY A 55 -8.10 -7.63 -22.88
CA GLY A 55 -6.88 -6.83 -22.91
C GLY A 55 -5.60 -7.66 -22.78
N VAL A 56 -5.57 -8.57 -21.80
CA VAL A 56 -4.45 -9.50 -21.55
C VAL A 56 -4.18 -10.35 -22.79
N SER A 57 -5.24 -10.97 -23.35
CA SER A 57 -5.12 -11.82 -24.53
C SER A 57 -4.72 -11.01 -25.76
N ALA A 58 -5.35 -9.85 -26.00
CA ALA A 58 -5.03 -8.99 -27.14
C ALA A 58 -3.57 -8.53 -27.11
N ALA A 59 -3.03 -8.16 -25.95
CA ALA A 59 -1.63 -7.76 -25.81
C ALA A 59 -0.66 -8.92 -26.14
N GLY A 60 -0.82 -10.09 -25.50
CA GLY A 60 0.04 -11.25 -25.73
C GLY A 60 -0.07 -11.85 -27.14
N LEU A 61 -1.23 -11.73 -27.78
CA LEU A 61 -1.45 -12.12 -29.18
C LEU A 61 -0.86 -11.11 -30.16
N ALA A 62 -0.96 -9.81 -29.90
CA ALA A 62 -0.37 -8.75 -30.72
C ALA A 62 1.17 -8.88 -30.78
N ILE A 63 1.80 -8.98 -29.60
CA ILE A 63 3.27 -9.10 -29.50
C ILE A 63 3.72 -10.45 -30.08
N GLY A 64 2.98 -11.53 -29.81
CA GLY A 64 3.22 -12.83 -30.41
C GLY A 64 3.15 -12.81 -31.95
N LEU A 65 2.19 -12.10 -32.54
CA LEU A 65 2.03 -11.97 -33.99
C LEU A 65 3.17 -11.14 -34.61
N ASP A 66 3.51 -9.99 -34.01
CA ASP A 66 4.55 -9.09 -34.52
C ASP A 66 5.93 -9.76 -34.53
N LEU A 67 6.29 -10.45 -33.44
CA LEU A 67 7.54 -11.23 -33.33
C LEU A 67 7.59 -12.43 -34.30
N LEU A 68 6.44 -12.99 -34.69
CA LEU A 68 6.36 -14.11 -35.62
C LEU A 68 6.22 -13.70 -37.09
N ARG A 69 5.88 -12.44 -37.41
CA ARG A 69 5.71 -11.93 -38.78
C ARG A 69 6.80 -12.39 -39.78
N PRO A 70 8.12 -12.40 -39.45
CA PRO A 70 9.16 -12.85 -40.39
C PRO A 70 9.10 -14.34 -40.79
N ARG A 71 8.28 -15.15 -40.11
CA ARG A 71 8.17 -16.61 -40.28
C ARG A 71 6.79 -17.07 -40.77
N LEU A 72 5.80 -16.19 -40.77
CA LEU A 72 4.45 -16.48 -41.25
C LEU A 72 4.38 -16.27 -42.77
N SER A 73 3.63 -17.13 -43.46
CA SER A 73 3.24 -16.85 -44.84
C SER A 73 2.25 -15.67 -44.90
N ALA A 74 2.14 -15.00 -46.04
CA ALA A 74 1.19 -13.90 -46.23
C ALA A 74 -0.27 -14.34 -45.97
N ASP A 75 -0.61 -15.59 -46.33
CA ASP A 75 -1.91 -16.20 -46.06
C ASP A 75 -2.13 -16.40 -44.55
N GLU A 76 -1.10 -16.78 -43.79
CA GLU A 76 -1.17 -16.91 -42.32
C GLU A 76 -1.28 -15.55 -41.63
N VAL A 77 -0.51 -14.53 -42.05
CA VAL A 77 -0.65 -13.15 -41.53
C VAL A 77 -2.08 -12.64 -41.76
N ALA A 78 -2.59 -12.77 -42.99
CA ALA A 78 -3.95 -12.36 -43.32
C ALA A 78 -5.00 -13.15 -42.51
N ARG A 79 -4.82 -14.47 -42.37
CA ARG A 79 -5.74 -15.36 -41.64
C ARG A 79 -5.77 -15.08 -40.14
N PHE A 80 -4.59 -14.97 -39.51
CA PHE A 80 -4.45 -14.72 -38.08
C PHE A 80 -4.95 -13.31 -37.75
N GLY A 81 -4.56 -12.31 -38.53
CA GLY A 81 -5.02 -10.94 -38.33
C GLY A 81 -6.53 -10.80 -38.46
N THR A 82 -7.13 -11.39 -39.50
CA THR A 82 -8.60 -11.44 -39.69
C THR A 82 -9.32 -12.09 -38.49
N TYR A 83 -8.75 -13.15 -37.91
CA TYR A 83 -9.32 -13.83 -36.74
C TYR A 83 -9.30 -12.96 -35.47
N LEU A 84 -8.39 -11.98 -35.38
CA LEU A 84 -8.19 -11.15 -34.18
C LEU A 84 -8.95 -9.82 -34.20
N ILE A 85 -9.43 -9.36 -35.37
CA ILE A 85 -10.27 -8.15 -35.49
C ILE A 85 -11.43 -8.11 -34.45
N PRO A 86 -12.12 -9.23 -34.11
CA PRO A 86 -13.21 -9.21 -33.13
C PRO A 86 -12.84 -8.82 -31.69
N PHE A 87 -11.55 -8.84 -31.29
CA PHE A 87 -11.13 -8.22 -30.01
C PHE A 87 -11.24 -6.70 -30.09
N VAL A 88 -10.80 -6.11 -31.21
CA VAL A 88 -10.85 -4.67 -31.46
C VAL A 88 -12.31 -4.22 -31.61
N ASP A 89 -13.12 -4.96 -32.38
CA ASP A 89 -14.54 -4.65 -32.55
C ASP A 89 -15.32 -4.74 -31.24
N TYR A 90 -15.11 -5.77 -30.41
CA TYR A 90 -15.78 -5.86 -29.10
C TYR A 90 -15.55 -4.60 -28.26
N ILE A 91 -14.31 -4.13 -28.16
CA ILE A 91 -13.95 -2.92 -27.39
C ILE A 91 -14.49 -1.63 -28.05
N LEU A 92 -14.54 -1.57 -29.38
CA LEU A 92 -15.11 -0.43 -30.12
C LEU A 92 -16.65 -0.35 -30.07
N GLU A 93 -17.31 -1.46 -29.77
CA GLU A 93 -18.77 -1.58 -29.63
C GLU A 93 -19.23 -1.53 -28.16
N ASN A 94 -18.42 -2.05 -27.23
CA ASN A 94 -18.72 -2.22 -25.80
C ASN A 94 -17.62 -1.58 -24.91
N PRO A 95 -17.36 -0.26 -25.01
CA PRO A 95 -16.35 0.40 -24.19
C PRO A 95 -16.69 0.25 -22.69
N PRO A 96 -15.75 -0.21 -21.83
CA PRO A 96 -16.01 -0.52 -20.43
C PRO A 96 -16.16 0.75 -19.59
N ASP A 97 -17.43 1.11 -19.34
CA ASP A 97 -17.90 2.40 -18.82
C ASP A 97 -17.55 3.62 -19.71
N PRO A 98 -18.33 4.73 -19.65
CA PRO A 98 -17.90 5.99 -20.24
C PRO A 98 -16.58 6.43 -19.58
N GLU A 99 -15.55 6.67 -20.39
CA GLU A 99 -14.12 6.59 -20.03
C GLU A 99 -13.72 7.26 -18.69
N GLU A 100 -14.38 8.36 -18.32
CA GLU A 100 -14.05 9.20 -17.17
C GLU A 100 -14.70 8.76 -15.84
N ALA A 101 -15.67 7.83 -15.85
CA ALA A 101 -16.46 7.48 -14.67
C ALA A 101 -15.69 6.71 -13.58
N LYS A 102 -14.66 5.94 -13.97
CA LYS A 102 -13.70 5.25 -13.08
C LYS A 102 -12.31 5.28 -13.72
N PRO A 103 -11.55 6.38 -13.61
CA PRO A 103 -10.26 6.52 -14.32
C PRO A 103 -9.17 5.60 -13.76
N ASP A 104 -9.35 5.17 -12.51
CA ASP A 104 -8.50 4.33 -11.67
C ASP A 104 -8.68 2.82 -11.89
N TRP A 105 -9.78 2.40 -12.50
CA TRP A 105 -10.12 0.97 -12.58
C TRP A 105 -9.25 0.20 -13.61
N ASN A 106 -8.51 -0.79 -13.10
CA ASN A 106 -7.62 -1.69 -13.83
C ASN A 106 -8.25 -2.39 -15.05
N ILE A 107 -9.43 -3.02 -14.90
CA ILE A 107 -10.08 -3.86 -15.92
C ILE A 107 -10.34 -3.07 -17.21
N ALA A 108 -10.86 -1.85 -17.07
CA ALA A 108 -11.11 -0.96 -18.21
C ALA A 108 -9.81 -0.44 -18.85
N ALA A 109 -8.76 -0.19 -18.04
CA ALA A 109 -7.47 0.26 -18.56
C ALA A 109 -6.74 -0.83 -19.36
N ILE A 110 -6.64 -2.04 -18.80
CA ILE A 110 -5.97 -3.19 -19.44
C ILE A 110 -6.70 -3.58 -20.74
N GLY A 111 -8.04 -3.64 -20.71
CA GLY A 111 -8.87 -3.94 -21.88
C GLY A 111 -8.67 -2.99 -23.06
N LEU A 112 -8.81 -1.68 -22.80
CA LEU A 112 -8.71 -0.65 -23.83
C LEU A 112 -7.28 -0.55 -24.41
N VAL A 113 -6.25 -0.70 -23.59
CA VAL A 113 -4.86 -0.60 -24.04
C VAL A 113 -4.41 -1.86 -24.81
N GLY A 114 -4.76 -3.06 -24.34
CA GLY A 114 -4.45 -4.31 -25.04
C GLY A 114 -5.07 -4.37 -26.45
N ALA A 115 -6.32 -3.93 -26.59
CA ALA A 115 -6.98 -3.84 -27.90
C ALA A 115 -6.36 -2.78 -28.82
N ALA A 116 -5.87 -1.65 -28.29
CA ALA A 116 -5.17 -0.64 -29.08
C ALA A 116 -3.78 -1.11 -29.56
N LEU A 117 -3.05 -1.87 -28.74
CA LEU A 117 -1.79 -2.52 -29.15
C LEU A 117 -2.03 -3.54 -30.26
N LEU A 118 -3.08 -4.35 -30.13
CA LEU A 118 -3.50 -5.27 -31.19
C LEU A 118 -3.88 -4.52 -32.48
N ALA A 119 -4.64 -3.43 -32.38
CA ALA A 119 -5.00 -2.62 -33.53
C ALA A 119 -3.78 -2.05 -34.28
N LEU A 120 -2.71 -1.67 -33.57
CA LEU A 120 -1.44 -1.22 -34.15
C LEU A 120 -0.77 -2.33 -34.98
N VAL A 121 -0.68 -3.54 -34.43
CA VAL A 121 -0.09 -4.70 -35.14
C VAL A 121 -0.94 -5.09 -36.35
N LEU A 122 -2.26 -5.24 -36.18
CA LEU A 122 -3.17 -5.60 -37.26
C LEU A 122 -3.21 -4.55 -38.39
N ARG A 123 -2.98 -3.27 -38.09
CA ARG A 123 -2.84 -2.21 -39.09
C ARG A 123 -1.52 -2.33 -39.86
N ALA A 124 -0.41 -2.67 -39.18
CA ALA A 124 0.89 -2.91 -39.81
C ALA A 124 0.88 -4.16 -40.72
N ASP A 125 0.11 -5.18 -40.35
CA ASP A 125 -0.16 -6.36 -41.18
C ASP A 125 -1.13 -6.10 -42.35
N GLY A 126 -1.72 -4.90 -42.43
CA GLY A 126 -2.69 -4.53 -43.45
C GLY A 126 -4.05 -5.23 -43.34
N THR A 127 -4.32 -5.90 -42.21
CA THR A 127 -5.58 -6.63 -41.97
C THR A 127 -6.67 -5.76 -41.33
N LEU A 128 -6.29 -4.70 -40.62
CA LEU A 128 -7.22 -3.72 -40.04
C LEU A 128 -7.35 -2.48 -40.94
N ASP A 129 -8.58 -1.97 -41.06
CA ASP A 129 -8.87 -0.70 -41.73
C ASP A 129 -8.50 0.54 -40.89
N ASP A 130 -8.43 1.70 -41.54
CA ASP A 130 -8.04 2.96 -40.90
C ASP A 130 -9.07 3.50 -39.89
N ASP A 131 -10.39 3.25 -40.04
CA ASP A 131 -11.38 3.75 -39.07
C ASP A 131 -11.25 3.01 -37.74
N ARG A 132 -11.24 1.68 -37.79
CA ARG A 132 -11.03 0.82 -36.61
C ARG A 132 -9.70 1.13 -35.94
N TYR A 133 -8.62 1.22 -36.71
CA TYR A 133 -7.28 1.54 -36.19
C TYR A 133 -7.26 2.88 -35.46
N GLN A 134 -7.73 3.95 -36.09
CA GLN A 134 -7.70 5.30 -35.50
C GLN A 134 -8.62 5.40 -34.28
N ARG A 135 -9.79 4.75 -34.29
CA ARG A 135 -10.69 4.71 -33.13
C ARG A 135 -10.11 3.92 -31.96
N ALA A 136 -9.56 2.73 -32.21
CA ALA A 136 -8.98 1.88 -31.17
C ALA A 136 -7.76 2.53 -30.54
N LEU A 137 -6.84 3.07 -31.35
CA LEU A 137 -5.69 3.82 -30.87
C LEU A 137 -6.10 5.05 -30.04
N LYS A 138 -7.08 5.84 -30.51
CA LYS A 138 -7.59 7.01 -29.78
C LYS A 138 -8.11 6.63 -28.39
N ILE A 139 -8.94 5.60 -28.29
CA ILE A 139 -9.56 5.15 -27.04
C ILE A 139 -8.50 4.57 -26.09
N GLY A 140 -7.66 3.64 -26.56
CA GLY A 140 -6.59 3.05 -25.74
C GLY A 140 -5.57 4.08 -25.26
N LYS A 141 -5.17 5.02 -26.13
CA LYS A 141 -4.25 6.10 -25.73
C LYS A 141 -4.90 7.08 -24.75
N ARG A 142 -6.17 7.46 -24.95
CA ARG A 142 -6.88 8.33 -23.97
C ARG A 142 -7.02 7.63 -22.62
N ARG A 143 -7.33 6.33 -22.60
CA ARG A 143 -7.40 5.56 -21.34
C ARG A 143 -6.03 5.43 -20.66
N ALA A 144 -4.96 5.20 -21.42
CA ALA A 144 -3.59 5.18 -20.90
C ALA A 144 -3.22 6.52 -20.24
N LEU A 145 -3.44 7.65 -20.94
CA LEU A 145 -3.25 8.99 -20.38
C LEU A 145 -4.10 9.20 -19.12
N LEU A 146 -5.40 8.88 -19.17
CA LEU A 146 -6.31 9.07 -18.05
C LEU A 146 -5.90 8.28 -16.79
N PHE A 147 -5.34 7.08 -16.95
CA PHE A 147 -4.78 6.31 -15.83
C PHE A 147 -3.48 6.93 -15.29
N LEU A 148 -2.60 7.46 -16.16
CA LEU A 148 -1.41 8.20 -15.73
C LEU A 148 -1.74 9.60 -15.14
N GLU A 149 -2.92 10.15 -15.44
CA GLU A 149 -3.46 11.40 -14.89
C GLU A 149 -4.18 11.19 -13.53
N LYS A 150 -4.91 10.08 -13.35
CA LYS A 150 -5.92 9.91 -12.28
C LYS A 150 -6.06 8.48 -11.71
N GLY A 151 -5.21 7.54 -12.10
CA GLY A 151 -5.17 6.19 -11.50
C GLY A 151 -4.43 6.11 -10.15
N HIS A 152 -3.90 7.26 -9.73
CA HIS A 152 -3.21 7.49 -8.47
C HIS A 152 -3.73 8.77 -7.82
N ASP A 153 -3.33 8.96 -6.56
CA ASP A 153 -3.75 10.04 -5.68
C ASP A 153 -3.29 11.46 -6.09
N GLY A 154 -2.58 11.61 -7.20
CA GLY A 154 -1.93 12.86 -7.61
C GLY A 154 -0.51 13.03 -7.06
N GLN A 155 -0.04 12.11 -6.21
CA GLN A 155 1.30 12.08 -5.63
C GLN A 155 2.05 10.75 -5.90
N GLY A 156 1.35 9.74 -6.44
CA GLY A 156 1.93 8.52 -7.01
C GLY A 156 1.35 7.22 -6.44
N ALA A 157 0.62 7.25 -5.32
CA ALA A 157 0.06 6.04 -4.71
C ALA A 157 -1.19 5.57 -5.45
N PHE A 158 -1.26 4.26 -5.74
CA PHE A 158 -2.34 3.67 -6.51
C PHE A 158 -3.64 3.50 -5.71
N PHE A 159 -4.77 3.95 -6.25
CA PHE A 159 -6.08 3.79 -5.62
C PHE A 159 -6.53 2.33 -5.46
N GLU A 160 -6.11 1.45 -6.38
CA GLU A 160 -6.36 0.01 -6.32
C GLU A 160 -5.23 -0.78 -5.63
N GLY A 161 -4.26 -0.08 -5.04
CA GLY A 161 -3.09 -0.65 -4.36
C GLY A 161 -1.96 -1.07 -5.30
N PRO A 162 -0.78 -1.42 -4.75
CA PRO A 162 0.45 -1.62 -5.52
C PRO A 162 0.33 -2.67 -6.63
N ALA A 163 -0.33 -3.80 -6.36
CA ALA A 163 -0.46 -4.92 -7.30
C ALA A 163 -1.25 -4.56 -8.56
N TYR A 164 -2.48 -4.07 -8.42
CA TYR A 164 -3.35 -3.75 -9.56
C TYR A 164 -2.98 -2.45 -10.27
N GLY A 165 -2.41 -1.49 -9.54
CA GLY A 165 -1.73 -0.34 -10.12
C GLY A 165 -0.59 -0.76 -11.04
N SER A 166 0.36 -1.54 -10.51
CA SER A 166 1.50 -2.05 -11.28
C SER A 166 1.08 -2.95 -12.45
N ALA A 167 0.09 -3.82 -12.27
CA ALA A 167 -0.45 -4.64 -13.36
C ALA A 167 -1.02 -3.77 -14.50
N THR A 168 -1.71 -2.67 -14.17
CA THR A 168 -2.24 -1.75 -15.19
C THR A 168 -1.10 -1.07 -15.96
N VAL A 169 -0.04 -0.60 -15.28
CA VAL A 169 1.12 0.00 -15.97
C VAL A 169 1.95 -1.03 -16.75
N HIS A 170 2.01 -2.30 -16.29
CA HIS A 170 2.60 -3.41 -17.06
C HIS A 170 1.92 -3.56 -18.42
N TYR A 171 0.59 -3.64 -18.48
CA TYR A 171 -0.12 -3.79 -19.76
C TYR A 171 -0.13 -2.49 -20.59
N LEU A 172 -0.02 -1.32 -19.94
CA LEU A 172 0.17 -0.03 -20.62
C LEU A 172 1.52 0.06 -21.36
N SER A 173 2.57 -0.49 -20.75
CA SER A 173 3.96 -0.29 -21.19
C SER A 173 4.27 -0.75 -22.63
N PRO A 174 3.81 -1.93 -23.11
CA PRO A 174 4.00 -2.32 -24.50
C PRO A 174 3.35 -1.38 -25.52
N LEU A 175 2.18 -0.79 -25.23
CA LEU A 175 1.58 0.23 -26.10
C LEU A 175 2.42 1.52 -26.10
N ALA A 176 2.82 1.99 -24.92
CA ALA A 176 3.67 3.17 -24.79
C ALA A 176 5.00 3.02 -25.54
N PHE A 177 5.67 1.86 -25.39
CA PHE A 177 6.89 1.53 -26.12
C PHE A 177 6.64 1.44 -27.64
N ALA A 178 5.62 0.72 -28.10
CA ALA A 178 5.35 0.57 -29.53
C ALA A 178 5.03 1.92 -30.22
N LEU A 179 4.32 2.82 -29.54
CA LEU A 179 4.08 4.19 -30.00
C LEU A 179 5.37 5.03 -29.98
N ALA A 180 6.16 4.95 -28.92
CA ALA A 180 7.44 5.66 -28.85
C ALA A 180 8.41 5.23 -29.96
N ARG A 181 8.36 3.95 -30.36
CA ARG A 181 9.12 3.37 -31.47
C ARG A 181 8.57 3.75 -32.86
N SER A 182 7.30 4.13 -32.99
CA SER A 182 6.72 4.68 -34.22
C SER A 182 6.83 6.22 -34.32
N GLY A 183 7.24 6.88 -33.24
CA GLY A 183 7.49 8.33 -33.16
C GLY A 183 6.51 9.10 -32.28
N ASP A 184 5.47 8.44 -31.76
CA ASP A 184 4.51 9.01 -30.82
C ASP A 184 4.94 8.73 -29.37
N ARG A 185 5.73 9.65 -28.80
CA ARG A 185 6.37 9.47 -27.50
C ARG A 185 5.53 9.93 -26.30
N GLU A 186 4.29 10.42 -26.53
CA GLU A 186 3.47 11.08 -25.51
C GLU A 186 3.26 10.23 -24.24
N LEU A 187 3.12 8.90 -24.36
CA LEU A 187 2.95 8.02 -23.20
C LEU A 187 4.26 7.78 -22.42
N VAL A 188 5.41 7.61 -23.08
CA VAL A 188 6.69 7.35 -22.38
C VAL A 188 7.31 8.61 -21.79
N GLU A 189 6.99 9.78 -22.36
CA GLU A 189 7.41 11.09 -21.85
C GLU A 189 6.41 11.68 -20.83
N HIS A 190 5.30 10.98 -20.53
CA HIS A 190 4.31 11.45 -19.58
C HIS A 190 4.88 11.44 -18.14
N PRO A 191 4.81 12.57 -17.39
CA PRO A 191 5.40 12.66 -16.05
C PRO A 191 4.76 11.72 -15.03
N GLY A 192 3.50 11.31 -15.25
CA GLY A 192 2.82 10.33 -14.41
C GLY A 192 3.57 8.99 -14.29
N LEU A 193 4.34 8.56 -15.31
CA LEU A 193 5.14 7.33 -15.20
C LEU A 193 6.26 7.42 -14.15
N GLY A 194 6.93 8.58 -14.05
CA GLY A 194 7.92 8.84 -13.02
C GLY A 194 7.28 8.97 -11.64
N LEU A 195 6.16 9.70 -11.55
CA LEU A 195 5.40 9.88 -10.32
C LEU A 195 4.89 8.56 -9.73
N LEU A 196 4.42 7.62 -10.56
CA LEU A 196 4.03 6.28 -10.12
C LEU A 196 5.22 5.46 -9.63
N ALA A 197 6.42 5.65 -10.20
CA ALA A 197 7.64 4.97 -9.75
C ALA A 197 8.15 5.52 -8.39
N GLU A 198 7.95 6.81 -8.14
CA GLU A 198 8.23 7.47 -6.85
C GLU A 198 7.18 7.11 -5.78
N GLY A 199 5.89 7.00 -6.14
CA GLY A 199 4.85 6.53 -5.24
C GLY A 199 5.10 5.09 -4.77
N LEU A 200 5.26 4.17 -5.71
CA LEU A 200 5.47 2.74 -5.43
C LEU A 200 6.71 2.46 -4.56
N LEU A 201 7.73 3.32 -4.68
CA LEU A 201 8.96 3.27 -3.91
C LEU A 201 8.69 3.43 -2.40
N HIS A 202 7.80 4.34 -1.99
CA HIS A 202 7.47 4.54 -0.57
C HIS A 202 6.78 3.32 0.06
N GLU A 203 6.12 2.50 -0.76
CA GLU A 203 5.43 1.27 -0.33
C GLU A 203 6.37 0.05 -0.25
N ILE A 204 7.68 0.15 -0.55
CA ILE A 204 8.64 -0.98 -0.42
C ILE A 204 8.95 -1.28 1.05
N ILE A 205 8.62 -2.49 1.52
CA ILE A 205 8.95 -2.97 2.86
C ILE A 205 10.47 -3.26 2.97
N PRO A 206 11.18 -2.72 3.99
CA PRO A 206 12.58 -3.03 4.25
C PRO A 206 12.87 -4.53 4.42
N ALA A 207 14.08 -4.94 4.01
CA ALA A 207 14.59 -6.31 3.97
C ALA A 207 13.85 -7.34 3.10
N THR A 208 12.61 -7.10 2.69
CA THR A 208 11.84 -8.07 1.88
C THR A 208 11.94 -7.80 0.38
N GLY A 209 12.12 -6.53 -0.03
CA GLY A 209 11.95 -6.09 -1.42
C GLY A 209 10.48 -6.06 -1.88
N ARG A 210 9.55 -6.57 -1.06
CA ARG A 210 8.12 -6.64 -1.37
C ARG A 210 7.46 -5.28 -1.19
N LEU A 211 6.34 -5.09 -1.87
CA LEU A 211 5.47 -3.94 -1.69
C LEU A 211 4.50 -4.20 -0.53
N ASN A 212 4.09 -3.14 0.16
CA ASN A 212 3.12 -3.21 1.25
C ASN A 212 1.79 -3.82 0.75
N PRO A 213 1.28 -4.91 1.35
CA PRO A 213 0.11 -5.61 0.84
C PRO A 213 -1.23 -4.91 1.21
N LEU A 214 -1.30 -3.59 1.03
CA LEU A 214 -2.53 -2.80 1.18
C LEU A 214 -3.49 -3.02 0.01
N ASN A 215 -4.81 -2.92 0.24
CA ASN A 215 -5.85 -3.33 -0.70
C ASN A 215 -5.70 -4.81 -1.10
N ASP A 216 -6.34 -5.26 -2.18
CA ASP A 216 -6.12 -6.59 -2.77
C ASP A 216 -4.69 -6.73 -3.39
N CYS A 217 -3.64 -6.50 -2.61
CA CYS A 217 -2.22 -6.67 -2.95
C CYS A 217 -1.64 -7.91 -2.23
N GLY A 218 -0.70 -8.58 -2.90
CA GLY A 218 0.03 -9.74 -2.35
C GLY A 218 1.45 -9.79 -2.91
N ASP A 219 2.21 -10.81 -2.54
CA ASP A 219 3.67 -10.90 -2.78
C ASP A 219 4.11 -10.73 -4.25
N SER A 220 3.27 -11.11 -5.21
CA SER A 220 3.60 -11.08 -6.64
C SER A 220 3.08 -9.80 -7.31
N VAL A 221 4.00 -8.95 -7.79
CA VAL A 221 3.68 -7.61 -8.31
C VAL A 221 4.35 -7.33 -9.67
N ASN A 222 3.56 -6.81 -10.61
CA ASN A 222 3.95 -6.66 -12.01
C ASN A 222 4.79 -5.40 -12.27
N VAL A 223 6.02 -5.35 -11.76
CA VAL A 223 6.87 -4.13 -11.76
C VAL A 223 7.82 -3.96 -12.95
N SER A 224 7.75 -4.83 -13.97
CA SER A 224 8.65 -4.76 -15.13
C SER A 224 8.58 -3.44 -15.91
N TRP A 225 7.48 -2.69 -15.79
CA TRP A 225 7.32 -1.36 -16.39
C TRP A 225 8.31 -0.32 -15.85
N LEU A 226 8.80 -0.46 -14.62
CA LEU A 226 9.80 0.46 -14.05
C LEU A 226 11.07 0.51 -14.89
N SER A 227 11.46 -0.60 -15.53
CA SER A 227 12.60 -0.64 -16.46
C SER A 227 12.37 0.20 -17.74
N LEU A 228 11.11 0.32 -18.21
CA LEU A 228 10.77 1.22 -19.32
C LEU A 228 10.89 2.69 -18.89
N VAL A 229 10.38 3.03 -17.70
CA VAL A 229 10.49 4.39 -17.14
C VAL A 229 11.95 4.78 -16.94
N ALA A 230 12.74 3.87 -16.37
CA ALA A 230 14.18 4.02 -16.23
C ALA A 230 14.86 4.29 -17.59
N ALA A 231 14.64 3.44 -18.59
CA ALA A 231 15.33 3.55 -19.87
C ALA A 231 14.87 4.73 -20.75
N GLU A 232 13.58 5.06 -20.80
CA GLU A 232 13.04 6.15 -21.64
C GLU A 232 13.16 7.53 -20.97
N GLN A 233 12.99 7.63 -19.65
CA GLN A 233 13.09 8.90 -18.91
C GLN A 233 14.48 9.14 -18.28
N LYS A 234 15.40 8.16 -18.40
CA LYS A 234 16.71 8.13 -17.72
C LYS A 234 16.60 8.31 -16.19
N ASN A 235 15.53 7.74 -15.63
CA ASN A 235 15.20 7.82 -14.22
C ASN A 235 15.95 6.74 -13.41
N GLY A 236 17.05 7.13 -12.76
CA GLY A 236 17.84 6.24 -11.90
C GLY A 236 17.13 5.78 -10.63
N VAL A 237 16.08 6.49 -10.18
CA VAL A 237 15.23 6.04 -9.06
C VAL A 237 14.33 4.89 -9.51
N ALA A 238 13.67 5.02 -10.67
CA ALA A 238 12.89 3.91 -11.25
C ALA A 238 13.76 2.66 -11.49
N GLN A 239 15.03 2.84 -11.88
CA GLN A 239 16.01 1.76 -11.98
C GLN A 239 16.31 1.10 -10.63
N TRP A 240 16.43 1.88 -9.54
CA TRP A 240 16.62 1.37 -8.17
C TRP A 240 15.38 0.64 -7.65
N THR A 241 14.19 1.24 -7.78
CA THR A 241 12.90 0.66 -7.41
C THR A 241 12.68 -0.68 -8.12
N TRP A 242 12.98 -0.75 -9.42
CA TRP A 242 12.93 -2.00 -10.20
C TRP A 242 13.86 -3.06 -9.61
N GLN A 243 15.13 -2.71 -9.36
CA GLN A 243 16.13 -3.64 -8.82
C GLN A 243 15.84 -4.10 -7.37
N LYS A 244 15.17 -3.27 -6.55
CA LYS A 244 14.79 -3.64 -5.19
C LYS A 244 13.56 -4.54 -5.12
N VAL A 245 12.62 -4.45 -6.08
CA VAL A 245 11.41 -5.28 -6.10
C VAL A 245 11.56 -6.56 -6.96
N GLN A 246 12.42 -6.54 -7.98
CA GLN A 246 12.82 -7.74 -8.76
C GLN A 246 14.07 -8.44 -8.20
N GLY A 247 14.71 -7.85 -7.19
CA GLY A 247 15.83 -8.46 -6.49
C GLY A 247 15.41 -9.74 -5.75
N LEU A 248 16.38 -10.62 -5.50
CA LEU A 248 16.19 -11.61 -4.45
C LEU A 248 16.02 -10.87 -3.10
N PRO A 249 15.13 -11.32 -2.21
CA PRO A 249 15.13 -10.84 -0.83
C PRO A 249 16.52 -11.00 -0.21
N ASP A 250 16.95 -10.04 0.61
CA ASP A 250 18.30 -10.05 1.20
C ASP A 250 18.54 -11.27 2.13
N ASP A 251 17.46 -11.92 2.59
CA ASP A 251 17.48 -13.28 3.13
C ASP A 251 16.32 -14.12 2.58
N GLY A 252 16.63 -15.34 2.14
CA GLY A 252 15.66 -16.34 1.72
C GLY A 252 16.20 -17.19 0.58
N PRO A 253 15.53 -18.30 0.23
CA PRO A 253 15.56 -18.75 -1.16
C PRO A 253 14.94 -17.64 -2.05
N PRO A 254 15.18 -17.64 -3.37
CA PRO A 254 14.20 -17.05 -4.28
C PRO A 254 12.80 -17.60 -3.93
N PRO A 255 11.71 -16.81 -3.97
CA PRO A 255 10.38 -17.40 -3.91
C PRO A 255 10.28 -18.48 -4.99
N ASP A 256 9.70 -19.65 -4.64
CA ASP A 256 9.67 -20.81 -5.54
C ASP A 256 8.98 -20.47 -6.88
N ASP A 257 7.98 -19.59 -6.81
CA ASP A 257 7.34 -18.93 -7.95
C ASP A 257 7.98 -17.56 -8.25
N LEU A 258 9.30 -17.51 -8.49
CA LEU A 258 9.93 -16.40 -9.21
C LEU A 258 9.47 -16.44 -10.68
N ASP A 259 8.25 -15.97 -10.93
CA ASP A 259 7.65 -15.99 -12.27
C ASP A 259 8.22 -14.90 -13.20
N TRP A 260 9.47 -15.13 -13.58
CA TRP A 260 10.13 -14.43 -14.67
C TRP A 260 9.41 -14.62 -16.01
N SER A 261 8.48 -15.57 -16.16
CA SER A 261 7.96 -15.93 -17.48
C SER A 261 7.18 -14.79 -18.11
N ASP A 262 6.22 -14.19 -17.41
CA ASP A 262 5.42 -13.05 -17.90
C ASP A 262 6.19 -11.71 -17.96
N THR A 263 7.38 -11.64 -17.36
CA THR A 263 8.20 -10.40 -17.33
C THR A 263 9.44 -10.43 -18.21
N VAL A 264 9.97 -11.59 -18.60
CA VAL A 264 11.27 -11.71 -19.29
C VAL A 264 11.34 -10.91 -20.59
N THR A 265 10.31 -10.94 -21.43
CA THR A 265 10.30 -10.16 -22.69
C THR A 265 10.28 -8.66 -22.42
N ARG A 266 9.59 -8.20 -21.36
CA ARG A 266 9.57 -6.79 -20.94
C ARG A 266 10.97 -6.36 -20.52
N CYS A 267 11.61 -7.12 -19.63
CA CYS A 267 12.96 -6.85 -19.15
C CYS A 267 14.00 -6.85 -20.30
N LEU A 268 13.89 -7.78 -21.26
CA LEU A 268 14.77 -7.85 -22.44
C LEU A 268 14.57 -6.70 -23.45
N LEU A 269 13.37 -6.13 -23.53
CA LEU A 269 13.07 -4.99 -24.42
C LEU A 269 13.36 -3.63 -23.77
N PHE A 270 13.20 -3.53 -22.45
CA PHE A 270 13.16 -2.24 -21.74
C PHE A 270 14.39 -1.96 -20.88
N CYS A 271 15.08 -2.98 -20.33
CA CYS A 271 16.18 -2.73 -19.39
C CYS A 271 17.38 -2.06 -20.08
N ASP A 272 17.80 -0.91 -19.54
CA ASP A 272 19.06 -0.24 -19.88
C ASP A 272 20.10 -0.52 -18.78
N PRO A 273 20.91 -1.60 -18.87
CA PRO A 273 21.91 -1.93 -17.86
C PRO A 273 23.11 -0.95 -17.83
N SER A 274 23.12 0.08 -18.68
CA SER A 274 24.12 1.17 -18.62
C SER A 274 23.68 2.34 -17.75
N LEU A 275 22.39 2.41 -17.39
CA LEU A 275 21.85 3.41 -16.47
C LEU A 275 22.18 3.02 -15.02
N PRO A 276 22.89 3.87 -14.24
CA PRO A 276 23.09 3.61 -12.83
C PRO A 276 21.77 3.75 -12.06
N ALA A 277 21.55 2.86 -11.09
CA ALA A 277 20.53 3.04 -10.07
C ALA A 277 20.96 4.17 -9.12
N THR A 278 20.04 5.09 -8.82
CA THR A 278 20.20 6.17 -7.85
C THR A 278 19.41 5.81 -6.62
N SER A 279 20.02 5.77 -5.42
CA SER A 279 19.23 5.51 -4.22
C SER A 279 18.25 6.67 -3.96
N PRO A 280 17.11 6.42 -3.32
CA PRO A 280 16.17 7.48 -2.94
C PRO A 280 16.82 8.57 -2.09
N ALA A 281 17.78 8.19 -1.23
CA ALA A 281 18.56 9.13 -0.43
C ALA A 281 19.47 10.03 -1.30
N ASP A 282 20.17 9.45 -2.28
CA ASP A 282 21.00 10.22 -3.23
C ASP A 282 20.15 11.12 -4.13
N ALA A 283 18.92 10.71 -4.44
CA ALA A 283 17.93 11.50 -5.18
C ALA A 283 17.26 12.59 -4.33
N GLY A 284 17.47 12.61 -3.01
CA GLY A 284 16.86 13.57 -2.09
C GLY A 284 15.37 13.33 -1.81
N ILE A 285 14.87 12.10 -2.04
CA ILE A 285 13.47 11.73 -1.78
C ILE A 285 13.24 11.72 -0.26
N PRO A 286 12.26 12.47 0.27
CA PRO A 286 12.01 12.54 1.71
C PRO A 286 11.68 11.17 2.31
N PRO A 287 12.07 10.89 3.55
CA PRO A 287 11.72 9.64 4.22
C PRO A 287 10.28 9.61 4.77
N VAL A 288 9.45 10.62 4.47
CA VAL A 288 8.02 10.63 4.82
C VAL A 288 7.13 11.09 3.66
N ALA A 289 6.32 10.18 3.14
CA ALA A 289 5.25 10.48 2.19
C ALA A 289 3.90 10.61 2.91
N HIS A 290 3.07 11.52 2.41
CA HIS A 290 1.67 11.64 2.76
C HIS A 290 0.92 11.76 1.45
N PHE A 291 0.21 10.70 1.09
CA PHE A 291 -0.55 10.52 -0.15
C PHE A 291 -2.00 10.90 0.13
N ALA A 292 -2.28 12.21 0.11
CA ALA A 292 -3.46 12.77 0.78
C ALA A 292 -4.78 12.24 0.23
N ASN A 293 -4.91 12.14 -1.10
CA ASN A 293 -6.16 11.64 -1.72
C ASN A 293 -6.33 10.11 -1.62
N ARG A 294 -5.27 9.37 -1.26
CA ARG A 294 -5.31 7.94 -0.92
C ARG A 294 -5.53 7.69 0.57
N GLY A 295 -5.41 8.72 1.42
CA GLY A 295 -5.46 8.57 2.86
C GLY A 295 -4.29 7.77 3.46
N LEU A 296 -3.15 7.71 2.75
CA LEU A 296 -1.97 6.91 3.13
C LEU A 296 -0.82 7.81 3.62
N VAL A 297 -0.12 7.38 4.68
CA VAL A 297 1.10 8.03 5.19
C VAL A 297 2.16 6.95 5.42
N ASP A 298 3.32 7.12 4.79
CA ASP A 298 4.47 6.22 4.92
C ASP A 298 5.63 6.96 5.58
N ILE A 299 6.08 6.49 6.74
CA ILE A 299 7.17 7.05 7.55
C ILE A 299 8.30 6.03 7.64
N ARG A 300 9.53 6.43 7.29
CA ARG A 300 10.72 5.58 7.38
C ARG A 300 11.92 6.30 7.99
N SER A 301 12.93 5.57 8.46
CA SER A 301 14.21 6.14 8.92
C SER A 301 15.28 6.24 7.82
N GLY A 302 15.00 5.64 6.66
CA GLY A 302 15.90 5.54 5.52
C GLY A 302 15.38 4.54 4.48
N TRP A 303 16.29 3.95 3.71
CA TRP A 303 16.00 3.10 2.55
C TRP A 303 16.80 1.79 2.55
N GLU A 304 17.51 1.52 3.64
CA GLU A 304 18.29 0.32 3.82
C GLU A 304 17.48 -0.82 4.47
N ARG A 305 18.09 -1.99 4.47
CA ARG A 305 17.49 -3.25 4.94
C ARG A 305 16.89 -3.17 6.34
N ASP A 306 17.54 -2.45 7.25
CA ASP A 306 17.25 -2.46 8.68
C ASP A 306 16.52 -1.22 9.19
N ASP A 307 16.24 -0.26 8.29
CA ASP A 307 15.50 0.96 8.62
C ASP A 307 14.09 0.66 9.12
N PHE A 308 13.60 1.52 10.02
CA PHE A 308 12.20 1.61 10.41
C PHE A 308 11.36 1.98 9.18
N PHE A 309 10.22 1.31 9.02
CA PHE A 309 9.15 1.65 8.09
C PHE A 309 7.81 1.38 8.75
N LEU A 310 7.03 2.44 8.92
CA LEU A 310 5.64 2.39 9.30
C LEU A 310 4.78 2.91 8.14
N SER A 311 3.75 2.16 7.80
CA SER A 311 2.69 2.61 6.89
C SER A 311 1.39 2.79 7.68
N PHE A 312 0.60 3.80 7.32
CA PHE A 312 -0.68 4.12 7.97
C PHE A 312 -1.74 4.50 6.95
N LEU A 313 -2.92 3.87 7.02
CA LEU A 313 -3.99 4.04 6.04
C LEU A 313 -5.32 4.42 6.70
N CYS A 314 -5.91 5.53 6.25
CA CYS A 314 -7.31 5.86 6.45
C CYS A 314 -7.92 6.35 5.13
N ASP A 315 -8.21 5.38 4.26
CA ASP A 315 -8.59 5.56 2.85
C ASP A 315 -9.78 6.51 2.62
N VAL A 316 -9.64 7.38 1.61
CA VAL A 316 -10.65 8.32 1.11
C VAL A 316 -11.36 7.68 -0.08
N PHE A 317 -12.69 7.59 -0.06
CA PHE A 317 -13.44 6.53 -0.79
C PHE A 317 -14.30 7.01 -1.99
N PRO A 318 -13.74 7.14 -3.21
CA PRO A 318 -14.54 6.98 -4.42
C PRO A 318 -15.02 5.53 -4.58
N ALA A 319 -16.26 5.37 -5.07
CA ALA A 319 -16.97 4.09 -4.98
C ALA A 319 -16.52 3.06 -6.03
N GLY A 320 -15.61 2.13 -5.65
CA GLY A 320 -15.28 0.98 -6.48
C GLY A 320 -14.08 0.16 -6.02
N GLY A 321 -13.49 -0.54 -6.99
CA GLY A 321 -12.14 -1.09 -6.98
C GLY A 321 -11.77 -2.15 -5.94
N HIS A 322 -10.47 -2.31 -5.77
CA HIS A 322 -9.80 -3.34 -4.98
C HIS A 322 -9.59 -3.01 -3.48
N ARG A 323 -10.31 -2.00 -2.98
CA ARG A 323 -10.23 -1.48 -1.61
C ARG A 323 -10.81 -2.43 -0.56
N GLN A 324 -10.27 -2.35 0.66
CA GLN A 324 -10.56 -3.24 1.77
C GLN A 324 -11.41 -2.54 2.85
N ALA A 325 -11.36 -3.01 4.10
CA ALA A 325 -12.07 -2.42 5.24
C ALA A 325 -11.06 -2.01 6.32
N ASP A 326 -10.13 -1.16 5.89
CA ASP A 326 -8.80 -0.90 6.44
C ASP A 326 -8.63 0.54 6.97
N ARG A 327 -9.70 1.31 7.20
CA ARG A 327 -9.57 2.68 7.71
C ARG A 327 -9.06 2.70 9.16
N ASN A 328 -8.00 3.48 9.39
CA ASN A 328 -7.13 3.50 10.57
C ASN A 328 -6.12 2.32 10.66
N GLN A 329 -5.90 1.53 9.60
CA GLN A 329 -4.91 0.46 9.57
C GLN A 329 -3.47 1.00 9.66
N PHE A 330 -2.55 0.20 10.20
CA PHE A 330 -1.11 0.46 10.19
C PHE A 330 -0.31 -0.83 9.99
N ALA A 331 0.92 -0.72 9.50
CA ALA A 331 1.93 -1.79 9.48
C ALA A 331 3.26 -1.26 10.02
N LEU A 332 4.11 -2.13 10.57
CA LEU A 332 5.41 -1.77 11.17
C LEU A 332 6.47 -2.83 10.90
N HIS A 333 7.53 -2.39 10.22
CA HIS A 333 8.72 -3.15 9.88
C HIS A 333 9.94 -2.37 10.41
N ALA A 334 10.91 -3.05 11.01
CA ALA A 334 12.13 -2.42 11.54
C ALA A 334 13.20 -3.48 11.81
N LEU A 335 14.48 -3.10 11.82
CA LEU A 335 15.62 -3.98 12.17
C LEU A 335 15.71 -5.25 11.29
N GLY A 336 15.11 -5.20 10.10
CA GLY A 336 15.00 -6.31 9.15
C GLY A 336 13.84 -7.29 9.40
N GLU A 337 12.91 -6.98 10.31
CA GLU A 337 11.76 -7.81 10.69
C GLU A 337 10.42 -7.20 10.25
N SER A 338 9.36 -8.02 10.26
CA SER A 338 7.97 -7.58 10.05
C SER A 338 7.17 -7.80 11.34
N PHE A 339 7.04 -6.76 12.18
CA PHE A 339 6.44 -6.89 13.52
C PHE A 339 4.91 -6.76 13.49
N ALA A 340 4.40 -5.72 12.82
CA ALA A 340 2.98 -5.57 12.51
C ALA A 340 2.80 -5.61 11.00
N ILE A 341 1.87 -6.42 10.50
CA ILE A 341 1.61 -6.57 9.07
C ILE A 341 0.15 -6.22 8.75
N ASP A 342 -0.12 -5.91 7.48
CA ASP A 342 -1.43 -6.25 6.92
C ASP A 342 -1.43 -7.75 6.55
N SER A 343 -2.57 -8.41 6.66
CA SER A 343 -2.69 -9.82 6.20
C SER A 343 -2.77 -9.89 4.67
N GLY A 344 -3.17 -8.81 4.00
CA GLY A 344 -3.14 -8.69 2.54
C GLY A 344 -4.19 -9.52 1.81
N TYR A 345 -3.89 -9.84 0.55
CA TYR A 345 -4.83 -10.45 -0.38
C TYR A 345 -4.80 -11.97 -0.42
N ALA A 346 -5.96 -12.57 -0.71
CA ALA A 346 -6.11 -13.95 -1.15
C ALA A 346 -5.60 -15.06 -0.21
N LEU A 347 -5.65 -14.81 1.11
CA LEU A 347 -5.23 -15.72 2.19
C LEU A 347 -5.76 -17.17 2.08
N GLU A 348 -6.92 -17.37 1.46
CA GLU A 348 -7.42 -18.69 1.07
C GLU A 348 -7.91 -18.66 -0.38
N ARG A 349 -7.28 -19.48 -1.24
CA ARG A 349 -7.78 -19.81 -2.58
C ARG A 349 -8.80 -20.93 -2.46
N LEU A 350 -9.91 -20.84 -3.19
CA LEU A 350 -10.89 -21.93 -3.24
C LEU A 350 -10.41 -23.00 -4.23
N ASP A 351 -10.38 -24.26 -3.78
CA ASP A 351 -9.91 -25.44 -4.54
C ASP A 351 -10.44 -25.46 -5.99
N ASP A 352 -9.56 -25.77 -6.95
CA ASP A 352 -9.84 -25.83 -8.39
C ASP A 352 -10.40 -24.53 -9.03
N THR A 353 -10.24 -23.35 -8.40
CA THR A 353 -10.71 -22.06 -8.95
C THR A 353 -9.66 -20.94 -8.95
N THR A 354 -10.00 -19.85 -9.65
CA THR A 354 -9.36 -18.51 -9.51
C THR A 354 -10.03 -17.64 -8.44
N GLU A 355 -10.99 -18.18 -7.69
CA GLU A 355 -11.67 -17.46 -6.62
C GLU A 355 -10.88 -17.53 -5.31
N VAL A 356 -10.96 -16.45 -4.54
CA VAL A 356 -10.23 -16.28 -3.30
C VAL A 356 -11.19 -15.74 -2.25
N LEU A 357 -11.10 -16.24 -1.02
CA LEU A 357 -11.82 -15.66 0.10
C LEU A 357 -11.21 -14.29 0.40
N ARG A 358 -11.89 -13.23 -0.05
CA ARG A 358 -11.52 -11.83 0.24
C ARG A 358 -11.85 -11.47 1.70
N LEU A 359 -11.35 -12.21 2.68
CA LEU A 359 -11.46 -11.80 4.09
C LEU A 359 -10.60 -10.57 4.39
N GLY A 360 -9.59 -10.28 3.57
CA GLY A 360 -8.96 -8.96 3.49
C GLY A 360 -9.93 -7.81 3.20
N ALA A 361 -11.13 -8.06 2.64
CA ALA A 361 -12.16 -7.02 2.48
C ALA A 361 -13.02 -6.79 3.75
N LEU A 362 -12.63 -7.35 4.89
CA LEU A 362 -13.26 -7.22 6.20
C LEU A 362 -12.25 -6.68 7.22
N GLY A 363 -12.72 -5.93 8.22
CA GLY A 363 -11.88 -5.35 9.28
C GLY A 363 -11.05 -6.35 10.11
N GLU A 364 -11.24 -7.66 9.90
CA GLU A 364 -10.61 -8.73 10.69
C GLU A 364 -9.23 -9.19 10.22
N ALA A 365 -8.79 -8.69 9.06
CA ALA A 365 -7.48 -8.92 8.47
C ALA A 365 -6.46 -7.80 8.78
N HIS A 366 -6.87 -6.79 9.55
CA HIS A 366 -6.14 -5.55 9.77
C HIS A 366 -5.95 -5.29 11.28
N ASN A 367 -5.03 -4.38 11.63
CA ASN A 367 -4.70 -3.99 13.01
C ASN A 367 -5.72 -2.99 13.58
N LEU A 368 -7.00 -3.33 13.42
CA LEU A 368 -8.17 -2.53 13.77
C LEU A 368 -8.86 -3.08 15.02
N PRO A 369 -9.63 -2.25 15.75
CA PRO A 369 -10.42 -2.74 16.87
C PRO A 369 -11.68 -3.48 16.39
N LEU A 370 -11.97 -4.61 17.04
CA LEU A 370 -13.33 -5.12 17.19
C LEU A 370 -14.12 -4.22 18.12
N ILE A 371 -15.38 -3.93 17.76
CA ILE A 371 -16.31 -3.15 18.58
C ILE A 371 -17.52 -4.03 18.85
N ASN A 372 -17.69 -4.49 20.10
CA ASN A 372 -18.76 -5.41 20.52
C ASN A 372 -18.82 -6.77 19.78
N GLY A 373 -17.79 -7.12 19.01
CA GLY A 373 -17.78 -8.27 18.10
C GLY A 373 -18.08 -7.93 16.64
N ASP A 374 -18.48 -6.69 16.34
CA ASP A 374 -18.54 -6.15 14.98
C ASP A 374 -17.15 -5.66 14.51
N MET A 375 -16.82 -5.98 13.27
CA MET A 375 -15.65 -5.47 12.54
C MET A 375 -16.03 -4.23 11.72
N GLN A 376 -15.01 -3.51 11.24
CA GLN A 376 -15.21 -2.48 10.21
C GLN A 376 -15.86 -3.08 8.97
N ARG A 377 -16.83 -2.36 8.37
CA ARG A 377 -17.56 -2.81 7.19
C ARG A 377 -17.31 -1.89 6.00
N ARG A 378 -16.99 -2.48 4.84
CA ARG A 378 -16.92 -1.75 3.57
C ARG A 378 -18.27 -1.10 3.26
N GLY A 379 -18.32 0.23 3.31
CA GLY A 379 -19.56 1.02 3.24
C GLY A 379 -19.44 2.23 2.31
N ARG A 380 -20.41 3.15 2.41
CA ARG A 380 -20.26 4.51 1.87
C ARG A 380 -19.78 5.40 3.00
N VAL A 381 -18.50 5.77 2.92
CA VAL A 381 -17.76 6.54 3.92
C VAL A 381 -17.68 8.00 3.46
N SER A 382 -17.35 8.95 4.35
CA SER A 382 -17.16 10.35 4.02
C SER A 382 -15.90 10.63 3.19
N ASP A 383 -15.84 11.84 2.61
CA ASP A 383 -14.79 12.28 1.70
C ASP A 383 -13.43 12.57 2.40
N ASP A 384 -13.36 12.47 3.73
CA ASP A 384 -12.15 12.67 4.54
C ASP A 384 -11.84 11.42 5.39
N GLY A 385 -10.57 11.22 5.76
CA GLY A 385 -10.13 10.09 6.59
C GLY A 385 -8.97 10.44 7.52
N LEU A 386 -7.88 10.94 6.95
CA LEU A 386 -6.82 11.62 7.71
C LEU A 386 -7.30 13.03 8.08
N THR A 387 -7.45 13.33 9.38
CA THR A 387 -7.86 14.66 9.85
C THR A 387 -6.68 15.61 9.98
N ARG A 388 -5.48 15.08 10.26
CA ARG A 388 -4.25 15.86 10.47
C ARG A 388 -3.00 15.02 10.23
N VAL A 389 -2.06 15.55 9.46
CA VAL A 389 -0.73 14.94 9.24
C VAL A 389 0.34 16.01 9.38
N GLU A 390 1.31 15.79 10.27
CA GLU A 390 2.38 16.74 10.60
C GLU A 390 3.74 16.08 10.39
N ARG A 391 4.02 15.65 9.16
CA ARG A 391 5.22 14.89 8.78
C ARG A 391 6.53 15.67 8.91
N ASP A 392 6.51 17.00 8.74
CA ASP A 392 7.70 17.85 8.66
C ASP A 392 8.19 18.28 10.07
N ARG A 393 8.07 17.39 11.07
CA ARG A 393 8.43 17.60 12.48
C ARG A 393 9.43 16.55 12.99
N PRO A 394 10.21 16.85 14.05
CA PRO A 394 11.09 15.86 14.70
C PRO A 394 10.35 14.62 15.23
N ILE A 395 9.05 14.74 15.50
CA ILE A 395 8.15 13.64 15.84
C ILE A 395 6.97 13.74 14.85
N PRO A 396 6.94 12.90 13.81
CA PRO A 396 5.79 12.84 12.89
C PRO A 396 4.51 12.48 13.65
N TYR A 397 3.43 13.21 13.37
CA TYR A 397 2.10 12.99 13.96
C TYR A 397 1.05 12.74 12.87
N ILE A 398 0.17 11.76 13.11
CA ILE A 398 -1.00 11.44 12.29
C ILE A 398 -2.23 11.40 13.20
N GLU A 399 -3.36 11.92 12.72
CA GLU A 399 -4.68 11.74 13.30
C GLU A 399 -5.68 11.42 12.18
N SER A 400 -6.62 10.52 12.47
CA SER A 400 -7.63 10.05 11.51
C SER A 400 -8.91 9.61 12.19
N GLU A 401 -10.03 9.64 11.45
CA GLU A 401 -11.36 9.24 11.94
C GLU A 401 -11.94 8.10 11.08
N ALA A 402 -12.39 7.04 11.74
CA ALA A 402 -13.04 5.89 11.11
C ALA A 402 -14.36 5.47 11.79
N GLY A 403 -14.92 6.31 12.67
CA GLY A 403 -16.12 5.97 13.47
C GLY A 403 -17.30 5.50 12.64
N GLU A 404 -17.61 6.20 11.54
CA GLU A 404 -18.70 5.88 10.61
C GLU A 404 -18.57 4.52 9.88
N SER A 405 -17.38 3.92 9.89
CA SER A 405 -17.12 2.61 9.27
C SER A 405 -17.53 1.44 10.18
N TYR A 406 -18.07 1.74 11.37
CA TYR A 406 -18.63 0.80 12.35
C TYR A 406 -20.07 1.16 12.69
N GLY A 407 -20.95 0.15 12.80
CA GLY A 407 -22.39 0.37 12.99
C GLY A 407 -22.86 0.81 14.38
N SER A 408 -21.97 0.84 15.38
CA SER A 408 -22.29 1.12 16.79
C SER A 408 -21.47 2.27 17.41
N THR A 409 -20.78 3.02 16.57
CA THR A 409 -19.69 3.92 16.98
C THR A 409 -19.96 5.32 16.44
N THR A 410 -19.86 6.34 17.30
CA THR A 410 -20.05 7.75 16.91
C THR A 410 -18.73 8.47 16.65
N ARG A 411 -17.62 7.98 17.19
CA ARG A 411 -16.25 8.45 16.89
C ARG A 411 -15.24 7.31 17.05
N PHE A 412 -14.24 7.26 16.18
CA PHE A 412 -13.06 6.41 16.36
C PHE A 412 -11.86 7.18 15.80
N THR A 413 -11.27 7.98 16.68
CA THR A 413 -9.99 8.62 16.41
C THR A 413 -8.89 7.60 16.58
N ARG A 414 -8.01 7.46 15.59
CA ARG A 414 -6.68 6.91 15.81
C ARG A 414 -5.67 8.04 15.67
N ARG A 415 -4.77 8.15 16.63
CA ARG A 415 -3.59 9.00 16.59
C ARG A 415 -2.35 8.13 16.57
N LEU A 416 -1.32 8.59 15.86
CA LEU A 416 -0.04 7.90 15.80
C LEU A 416 1.11 8.92 15.87
N VAL A 417 2.11 8.61 16.69
CA VAL A 417 3.40 9.31 16.70
C VAL A 417 4.56 8.34 16.45
N CYS A 418 5.51 8.76 15.63
CA CYS A 418 6.79 8.08 15.48
C CYS A 418 7.83 8.75 16.38
N LEU A 419 8.18 8.12 17.49
CA LEU A 419 9.18 8.62 18.43
C LEU A 419 10.59 8.32 17.89
N PRO A 420 11.49 9.32 17.87
CA PRO A 420 12.82 9.13 17.31
C PRO A 420 13.82 8.50 18.30
N ASP A 421 14.92 8.01 17.74
CA ASP A 421 16.15 7.64 18.46
C ASP A 421 17.04 8.87 18.78
N ALA A 422 18.26 8.60 19.25
CA ALA A 422 19.25 9.63 19.56
C ALA A 422 19.83 10.35 18.32
N ASP A 423 19.71 9.77 17.12
CA ASP A 423 20.10 10.38 15.84
C ASP A 423 18.94 11.17 15.20
N GLY A 424 17.76 11.19 15.82
CA GLY A 424 16.57 11.88 15.34
C GLY A 424 15.75 11.09 14.32
N LYS A 425 16.02 9.79 14.14
CA LYS A 425 15.32 8.91 13.20
C LYS A 425 14.13 8.21 13.86
N PRO A 426 12.99 8.01 13.17
CA PRO A 426 11.90 7.15 13.65
C PRO A 426 12.39 5.77 14.10
N ALA A 427 12.11 5.40 15.35
CA ALA A 427 12.53 4.14 15.94
C ALA A 427 11.41 3.37 16.67
N CYS A 428 10.40 4.09 17.18
CA CYS A 428 9.26 3.54 17.91
C CYS A 428 7.96 4.14 17.37
N ALA A 429 6.88 3.36 17.35
CA ALA A 429 5.53 3.87 17.10
C ALA A 429 4.72 3.88 18.40
N VAL A 430 3.98 4.96 18.68
CA VAL A 430 2.94 4.94 19.73
C VAL A 430 1.61 5.37 19.13
N ILE A 431 0.59 4.55 19.39
CA ILE A 431 -0.78 4.72 18.92
C ILE A 431 -1.65 5.15 20.10
N ALA A 432 -2.55 6.11 19.88
CA ALA A 432 -3.60 6.45 20.83
C ALA A 432 -4.97 6.30 20.14
N ASP A 433 -5.76 5.32 20.59
CA ASP A 433 -7.12 5.10 20.10
C ASP A 433 -8.13 5.72 21.07
N TRP A 434 -9.10 6.46 20.53
CA TRP A 434 -10.18 7.10 21.28
C TRP A 434 -11.52 6.82 20.62
N LEU A 435 -12.42 6.12 21.33
CA LEU A 435 -13.70 5.68 20.78
C LEU A 435 -14.90 6.13 21.63
N THR A 436 -15.95 6.57 20.96
CA THR A 436 -17.26 6.88 21.56
C THR A 436 -18.39 6.15 20.83
N PHE A 437 -19.47 5.85 21.57
CA PHE A 437 -20.50 4.90 21.16
C PHE A 437 -21.90 5.42 21.50
N ASP A 438 -22.89 5.05 20.68
CA ASP A 438 -24.32 5.26 20.97
C ASP A 438 -25.00 3.90 21.25
N ILE A 439 -24.82 3.41 22.48
CA ILE A 439 -25.20 2.04 22.88
C ILE A 439 -25.93 1.96 24.24
N GLY A 440 -26.43 3.11 24.73
CA GLY A 440 -27.24 3.21 25.95
C GLY A 440 -26.56 2.66 27.21
N GLU A 441 -27.29 1.83 27.97
CA GLU A 441 -26.79 1.21 29.22
C GLU A 441 -25.85 0.01 29.00
N SER A 442 -25.64 -0.42 27.76
CA SER A 442 -24.77 -1.57 27.49
C SER A 442 -23.30 -1.21 27.70
N ARG A 443 -22.52 -2.15 28.28
CA ARG A 443 -21.07 -1.97 28.42
C ARG A 443 -20.42 -2.39 27.11
N PRO A 444 -19.67 -1.51 26.44
CA PRO A 444 -18.97 -1.91 25.23
C PRO A 444 -17.84 -2.88 25.58
N MET A 445 -17.47 -3.70 24.59
CA MET A 445 -16.23 -4.45 24.55
C MET A 445 -15.40 -3.94 23.38
N LEU A 446 -14.15 -3.56 23.61
CA LEU A 446 -13.15 -3.48 22.54
C LEU A 446 -12.33 -4.76 22.52
N SER A 447 -11.94 -5.21 21.34
CA SER A 447 -10.79 -6.10 21.19
C SER A 447 -9.82 -5.48 20.19
N TRP A 448 -8.71 -4.92 20.68
CA TRP A 448 -7.67 -4.35 19.82
C TRP A 448 -6.84 -5.47 19.21
N LEU A 449 -6.64 -5.45 17.88
CA LEU A 449 -5.99 -6.52 17.12
C LEU A 449 -4.57 -6.13 16.68
N LEU A 450 -3.66 -7.12 16.68
CA LEU A 450 -2.38 -7.02 15.97
C LEU A 450 -2.09 -8.31 15.19
N HIS A 451 -1.78 -8.16 13.91
CA HIS A 451 -1.41 -9.19 12.96
C HIS A 451 0.12 -9.18 12.83
N THR A 452 0.77 -10.33 13.03
CA THR A 452 2.23 -10.46 12.93
C THR A 452 2.60 -11.46 11.84
N HIS A 453 3.82 -11.37 11.31
CA HIS A 453 4.33 -12.32 10.31
C HIS A 453 4.29 -13.77 10.80
N ALA A 454 4.11 -14.73 9.87
CA ALA A 454 3.91 -16.14 10.18
C ALA A 454 5.06 -16.75 11.00
N ASP A 455 6.30 -16.41 10.66
CA ASP A 455 7.51 -16.91 11.34
C ASP A 455 7.78 -16.30 12.73
N ASN A 456 6.99 -15.31 13.17
CA ASN A 456 7.23 -14.63 14.44
C ASN A 456 6.75 -15.46 15.64
N ASP A 457 7.57 -15.57 16.69
CA ASP A 457 7.10 -16.09 17.98
C ASP A 457 6.67 -14.96 18.92
N LEU A 458 5.76 -15.29 19.84
CA LEU A 458 5.02 -14.36 20.69
C LEU A 458 5.04 -14.81 22.14
N GLN A 459 5.73 -14.04 22.97
CA GLN A 459 5.80 -14.24 24.42
C GLN A 459 4.84 -13.26 25.09
N LEU A 460 3.69 -13.78 25.52
CA LEU A 460 2.60 -12.99 26.13
C LEU A 460 2.80 -12.86 27.63
N GLU A 461 2.80 -11.62 28.12
CA GLU A 461 2.64 -11.31 29.53
C GLU A 461 1.20 -10.83 29.80
N ARG A 462 0.98 -10.10 30.89
CA ARG A 462 -0.36 -9.68 31.33
C ARG A 462 -0.90 -8.54 30.48
N ASP A 463 -0.17 -7.42 30.48
CA ASP A 463 -0.58 -6.16 29.88
C ASP A 463 0.34 -5.77 28.68
N CYS A 464 1.35 -6.60 28.37
CA CYS A 464 2.27 -6.47 27.23
C CYS A 464 2.61 -7.84 26.61
N PHE A 465 3.30 -7.84 25.47
CA PHE A 465 3.91 -9.03 24.88
C PHE A 465 5.17 -8.66 24.09
N THR A 466 6.11 -9.59 23.96
CA THR A 466 7.27 -9.46 23.06
C THR A 466 7.05 -10.31 21.82
N ILE A 467 7.17 -9.68 20.65
CA ILE A 467 7.32 -10.33 19.36
C ILE A 467 8.82 -10.63 19.17
N THR A 468 9.17 -11.86 18.80
CA THR A 468 10.49 -12.19 18.27
C THR A 468 10.34 -12.46 16.78
N GLY A 469 10.98 -11.66 15.96
CA GLY A 469 10.89 -11.73 14.51
C GLY A 469 11.59 -12.97 13.96
N GLY A 470 10.98 -13.60 12.95
CA GLY A 470 11.45 -14.87 12.42
C GLY A 470 12.72 -14.80 11.56
N ARG A 471 13.11 -13.62 11.05
CA ARG A 471 14.17 -13.51 10.03
C ARG A 471 15.57 -13.26 10.61
N ARG A 472 15.66 -12.49 11.69
CA ARG A 472 16.91 -12.14 12.40
C ARG A 472 16.86 -12.43 13.91
N GLY A 473 15.69 -12.73 14.46
CA GLY A 473 15.49 -12.88 15.90
C GLY A 473 15.47 -11.55 16.65
N ASN A 474 15.32 -10.41 15.95
CA ASN A 474 15.16 -9.11 16.59
C ASN A 474 13.76 -8.99 17.21
N HIS A 475 13.60 -8.13 18.20
CA HIS A 475 12.42 -8.10 19.04
C HIS A 475 11.58 -6.83 18.82
N CYS A 476 10.30 -6.90 19.19
CA CYS A 476 9.46 -5.73 19.40
C CYS A 476 8.63 -5.91 20.67
N LEU A 477 8.78 -5.01 21.63
CA LEU A 477 7.93 -4.94 22.81
C LEU A 477 6.65 -4.19 22.44
N VAL A 478 5.50 -4.83 22.65
CA VAL A 478 4.19 -4.20 22.50
C VAL A 478 3.54 -4.05 23.87
N GLN A 479 3.42 -2.81 24.34
CA GLN A 479 2.79 -2.45 25.61
C GLN A 479 1.48 -1.72 25.33
N ILE A 480 0.35 -2.24 25.82
CA ILE A 480 -0.94 -1.54 25.83
C ILE A 480 -1.21 -0.99 27.22
N VAL A 481 -1.84 0.18 27.30
CA VAL A 481 -2.30 0.79 28.55
C VAL A 481 -3.74 1.25 28.37
N THR A 482 -4.61 0.82 29.27
CA THR A 482 -6.05 1.10 29.26
C THR A 482 -6.54 1.55 30.64
N PRO A 483 -7.59 2.40 30.74
CA PRO A 483 -8.21 2.81 32.01
C PRO A 483 -8.54 1.67 32.97
N TRP A 484 -8.85 0.50 32.40
CA TRP A 484 -9.14 -0.75 33.11
C TRP A 484 -8.33 -1.88 32.48
N PRO A 485 -7.74 -2.81 33.27
CA PRO A 485 -7.00 -3.93 32.72
C PRO A 485 -7.84 -4.84 31.83
N GLY A 486 -7.32 -5.15 30.65
CA GLY A 486 -7.89 -6.09 29.70
C GLY A 486 -7.26 -7.48 29.81
N ARG A 487 -7.23 -8.21 28.69
CA ARG A 487 -6.56 -9.50 28.57
C ARG A 487 -6.12 -9.80 27.13
N TRP A 488 -4.85 -10.12 26.94
CA TRP A 488 -4.32 -10.68 25.70
C TRP A 488 -4.81 -12.11 25.42
N ARG A 489 -5.03 -12.39 24.13
CA ARG A 489 -5.16 -13.72 23.52
C ARG A 489 -4.21 -13.79 22.33
N ARG A 490 -3.57 -14.96 22.15
CA ARG A 490 -2.95 -15.37 20.88
C ARG A 490 -3.98 -16.23 20.14
N GLU A 491 -4.36 -15.79 18.96
CA GLU A 491 -5.18 -16.49 17.98
C GLU A 491 -4.30 -16.77 16.73
N THR A 492 -4.77 -17.65 15.84
CA THR A 492 -4.19 -17.82 14.50
C THR A 492 -5.21 -17.25 13.51
N PHE A 493 -4.75 -16.44 12.57
CA PHE A 493 -5.54 -15.95 11.45
C PHE A 493 -4.92 -16.54 10.18
N PHE A 494 -5.64 -17.47 9.54
CA PHE A 494 -5.13 -18.35 8.49
C PHE A 494 -3.83 -19.09 8.87
N ASP A 495 -2.70 -18.63 8.34
CA ASP A 495 -1.36 -19.20 8.49
C ASP A 495 -0.49 -18.47 9.53
N HIS A 496 -0.88 -17.24 9.93
CA HIS A 496 -0.05 -16.36 10.74
C HIS A 496 -0.68 -15.99 12.10
N PRO A 497 0.10 -15.49 13.08
CA PRO A 497 -0.46 -15.12 14.38
C PRO A 497 -1.27 -13.81 14.36
N ARG A 498 -2.37 -13.81 15.14
CA ARG A 498 -3.13 -12.61 15.51
C ARG A 498 -3.20 -12.47 17.03
N LEU A 499 -2.75 -11.34 17.57
CA LEU A 499 -2.96 -10.94 18.95
C LEU A 499 -4.27 -10.17 19.08
N ARG A 500 -4.89 -10.29 20.25
CA ARG A 500 -6.14 -9.63 20.57
C ARG A 500 -6.19 -9.26 22.04
N TYR A 501 -6.37 -7.98 22.37
CA TYR A 501 -6.53 -7.50 23.75
C TYR A 501 -7.98 -7.10 24.01
N ASP A 502 -8.72 -7.92 24.75
CA ASP A 502 -10.10 -7.62 25.15
C ASP A 502 -10.13 -6.68 26.37
N TRP A 503 -10.92 -5.60 26.33
CA TRP A 503 -11.36 -4.90 27.54
C TRP A 503 -12.78 -4.32 27.41
N PHE A 504 -13.27 -3.77 28.51
CA PHE A 504 -14.64 -3.27 28.68
C PHE A 504 -14.62 -1.87 29.32
N TYR A 505 -15.82 -1.31 29.53
CA TYR A 505 -16.11 0.01 30.15
C TYR A 505 -15.94 1.20 29.22
N ASN A 506 -16.64 2.30 29.53
CA ASN A 506 -16.65 3.56 28.79
C ASN A 506 -15.90 4.62 29.63
N PRO A 507 -14.96 5.41 29.08
CA PRO A 507 -14.47 5.41 27.70
C PRO A 507 -13.66 4.16 27.32
N LEU A 508 -13.72 3.78 26.04
CA LEU A 508 -12.73 2.90 25.45
C LEU A 508 -11.65 3.79 24.80
N LEU A 509 -10.59 4.01 25.56
CA LEU A 509 -9.35 4.63 25.09
C LEU A 509 -8.16 3.73 25.44
N CYS A 510 -7.09 3.82 24.65
CA CYS A 510 -5.82 3.16 24.97
C CYS A 510 -4.61 3.91 24.40
N LEU A 511 -3.45 3.68 25.03
CA LEU A 511 -2.13 3.95 24.45
C LEU A 511 -1.48 2.60 24.13
N VAL A 512 -0.90 2.46 22.94
CA VAL A 512 -0.14 1.27 22.54
C VAL A 512 1.23 1.67 22.00
N ALA A 513 2.29 1.31 22.71
CA ALA A 513 3.66 1.48 22.24
C ALA A 513 4.15 0.20 21.56
N LEU A 514 4.72 0.33 20.36
CA LEU A 514 5.40 -0.72 19.62
C LEU A 514 6.88 -0.31 19.50
N VAL A 515 7.75 -1.00 20.24
CA VAL A 515 9.16 -0.64 20.42
C VAL A 515 10.06 -1.77 19.91
N PRO A 516 10.54 -1.69 18.65
CA PRO A 516 11.62 -2.54 18.15
C PRO A 516 12.90 -2.43 18.97
N TYR A 517 13.61 -3.54 19.16
CA TYR A 517 14.95 -3.61 19.75
C TYR A 517 15.75 -4.82 19.22
N GLY A 518 17.07 -4.73 19.24
CA GLY A 518 17.97 -5.77 18.74
C GLY A 518 18.00 -7.01 19.63
N SER A 519 18.29 -8.18 19.05
CA SER A 519 18.34 -9.48 19.76
C SER A 519 19.38 -9.59 20.88
N GLN A 520 20.29 -8.62 20.98
CA GLN A 520 21.33 -8.53 22.02
C GLN A 520 21.11 -7.35 22.98
N GLU A 521 20.03 -6.58 22.79
CA GLU A 521 19.71 -5.39 23.59
C GLU A 521 18.76 -5.77 24.75
N PRO A 522 18.84 -5.09 25.90
CA PRO A 522 17.86 -5.29 26.96
C PRO A 522 16.48 -4.80 26.50
N PRO A 523 15.37 -5.46 26.90
CA PRO A 523 14.03 -4.98 26.58
C PRO A 523 13.82 -3.52 27.05
N PRO A 524 13.17 -2.67 26.22
CA PRO A 524 12.98 -1.26 26.53
C PRO A 524 12.09 -1.09 27.78
N GLN A 525 12.47 -0.17 28.65
CA GLN A 525 11.74 0.09 29.89
C GLN A 525 10.55 1.01 29.62
N ILE A 526 9.35 0.54 29.99
CA ILE A 526 8.09 1.29 29.87
C ILE A 526 7.37 1.28 31.22
N ASP A 527 7.30 2.44 31.88
CA ASP A 527 6.41 2.63 33.03
C ASP A 527 5.00 2.95 32.52
N THR A 528 3.95 2.52 33.22
CA THR A 528 2.56 2.70 32.78
C THR A 528 1.62 3.09 33.92
N GLN A 529 0.50 3.75 33.61
CA GLN A 529 -0.61 4.02 34.51
C GLN A 529 -1.95 3.98 33.75
N GLY A 530 -2.89 3.16 34.21
CA GLY A 530 -4.28 3.15 33.76
C GLY A 530 -5.23 3.30 34.93
N ASN A 531 -6.14 4.27 34.88
CA ASN A 531 -7.15 4.51 35.90
C ASN A 531 -8.43 5.13 35.30
N ALA A 532 -9.42 5.48 36.13
CA ALA A 532 -10.67 6.08 35.66
C ALA A 532 -10.51 7.51 35.07
N GLU A 533 -9.37 8.17 35.29
CA GLU A 533 -9.07 9.51 34.75
C GLU A 533 -8.47 9.45 33.34
N GLY A 534 -7.95 8.30 32.92
CA GLY A 534 -7.31 8.10 31.61
C GLY A 534 -6.25 7.00 31.62
N CYS A 535 -5.31 7.08 30.67
CA CYS A 535 -4.09 6.28 30.68
C CYS A 535 -2.85 7.11 30.34
N ALA A 536 -1.69 6.63 30.77
CA ALA A 536 -0.40 7.24 30.49
C ALA A 536 0.73 6.19 30.48
N LEU A 537 1.83 6.50 29.80
CA LEU A 537 3.07 5.72 29.84
C LEU A 537 4.30 6.63 29.75
N THR A 538 5.44 6.14 30.22
CA THR A 538 6.75 6.69 29.85
C THR A 538 7.61 5.65 29.19
N LEU A 539 8.34 6.07 28.14
CA LEU A 539 9.32 5.26 27.40
C LEU A 539 10.62 6.05 27.32
N THR A 540 11.76 5.39 27.43
CA THR A 540 13.08 6.03 27.24
C THR A 540 13.77 5.45 26.01
N LEU A 541 14.17 6.32 25.07
CA LEU A 541 14.94 5.98 23.87
C LEU A 541 16.23 6.82 23.88
N GLY A 542 17.38 6.16 23.96
CA GLY A 542 18.66 6.85 24.21
C GLY A 542 18.59 7.69 25.50
N ASP A 543 18.99 8.96 25.42
CA ASP A 543 18.90 9.92 26.53
C ASP A 543 17.52 10.60 26.67
N THR A 544 16.53 10.29 25.83
CA THR A 544 15.22 10.98 25.81
C THR A 544 14.12 10.15 26.47
N ARG A 545 13.49 10.69 27.53
CA ARG A 545 12.28 10.15 28.18
C ARG A 545 11.05 10.83 27.59
N TYR A 546 10.19 10.04 26.96
CA TYR A 546 8.90 10.46 26.43
C TYR A 546 7.81 10.10 27.43
N THR A 547 6.96 11.07 27.78
CA THR A 547 5.78 10.90 28.64
C THR A 547 4.55 11.13 27.77
N LEU A 548 3.68 10.13 27.66
CA LEU A 548 2.47 10.16 26.86
C LEU A 548 1.23 9.95 27.73
N LEU A 549 0.18 10.72 27.49
CA LEU A 549 -1.07 10.71 28.26
C LEU A 549 -2.29 10.77 27.33
N SER A 550 -3.39 10.17 27.76
CA SER A 550 -4.72 10.30 27.14
C SER A 550 -5.77 10.36 28.24
N ALA A 551 -6.47 11.49 28.35
CA ALA A 551 -7.52 11.70 29.34
C ALA A 551 -8.84 11.02 28.93
N ALA A 552 -9.57 10.55 29.94
CA ALA A 552 -10.98 10.20 29.79
C ALA A 552 -11.84 11.47 29.63
N PRO A 553 -13.02 11.39 28.97
CA PRO A 553 -13.93 12.52 28.84
C PRO A 553 -14.25 13.19 30.19
N ASP A 554 -14.18 14.51 30.21
CA ASP A 554 -14.39 15.36 31.40
C ASP A 554 -13.44 15.07 32.59
N GLN A 555 -12.31 14.36 32.37
CA GLN A 555 -11.31 14.05 33.40
C GLN A 555 -9.99 14.82 33.18
N THR A 556 -9.11 14.77 34.18
CA THR A 556 -7.73 15.30 34.09
C THR A 556 -6.77 14.25 34.60
N VAL A 557 -5.98 13.67 33.70
CA VAL A 557 -4.98 12.63 34.02
C VAL A 557 -3.67 13.28 34.51
N ARG A 558 -3.05 12.67 35.51
CA ARG A 558 -1.78 13.12 36.11
C ARG A 558 -0.76 11.99 36.11
N TYR A 559 0.40 12.21 35.52
CA TYR A 559 1.48 11.22 35.42
C TYR A 559 2.83 11.87 35.17
N ASP A 560 3.90 11.38 35.81
CA ASP A 560 5.30 11.80 35.61
C ASP A 560 5.54 13.34 35.62
N GLY A 561 4.86 14.07 36.51
CA GLY A 561 4.95 15.54 36.61
C GLY A 561 4.19 16.32 35.53
N VAL A 562 3.37 15.63 34.72
CA VAL A 562 2.51 16.20 33.68
C VAL A 562 1.03 16.07 34.09
N GLU A 563 0.25 17.11 33.87
CA GLU A 563 -1.19 17.18 34.11
C GLU A 563 -1.93 17.69 32.87
N THR A 564 -2.92 16.95 32.38
CA THR A 564 -3.72 17.34 31.21
C THR A 564 -5.12 16.73 31.21
N ASP A 565 -6.05 17.44 30.59
CA ASP A 565 -7.40 17.02 30.22
C ASP A 565 -7.52 16.66 28.72
N ALA A 566 -6.39 16.52 28.01
CA ALA A 566 -6.36 16.30 26.56
C ALA A 566 -6.65 14.85 26.17
N GLU A 567 -7.34 14.66 25.04
CA GLU A 567 -7.55 13.33 24.43
C GLU A 567 -6.21 12.63 24.13
N PHE A 568 -5.17 13.43 23.81
CA PHE A 568 -3.79 12.98 23.65
C PHE A 568 -2.81 14.10 23.99
N ALA A 569 -1.77 13.77 24.75
CA ALA A 569 -0.61 14.63 25.01
C ALA A 569 0.70 13.83 24.96
N LEU A 570 1.75 14.46 24.45
CA LEU A 570 3.13 13.98 24.38
C LEU A 570 4.08 15.07 24.89
N VAL A 571 5.01 14.67 25.76
CA VAL A 571 6.10 15.48 26.32
C VAL A 571 7.42 14.71 26.15
N ALA A 572 8.49 15.37 25.70
CA ALA A 572 9.78 14.71 25.37
C ALA A 572 10.99 15.36 26.08
N ARG A 573 11.48 14.77 27.17
CA ARG A 573 12.56 15.29 28.04
C ARG A 573 13.91 14.66 27.71
N HIS A 574 14.96 15.46 27.56
CA HIS A 574 16.29 14.97 27.12
C HIS A 574 17.34 15.08 28.23
N GLY A 575 17.77 13.93 28.77
CA GLY A 575 18.75 13.82 29.85
C GLY A 575 18.31 14.44 31.19
N ASN A 576 19.28 14.72 32.06
CA ASN A 576 19.06 15.39 33.37
C ASN A 576 18.81 16.92 33.24
N VAL A 577 18.57 17.45 32.03
CA VAL A 577 18.38 18.88 31.77
C VAL A 577 17.05 19.07 31.04
N GLY A 578 16.01 19.39 31.81
CA GLY A 578 14.75 19.88 31.26
C GLY A 578 14.97 21.16 30.44
N ARG A 579 14.26 21.25 29.31
CA ARG A 579 14.50 22.15 28.18
C ARG A 579 13.11 22.18 27.45
N HIS A 580 12.49 23.31 27.01
CA HIS A 580 11.00 23.47 26.86
C HIS A 580 10.34 24.15 25.58
N GLU A 581 10.21 23.51 24.38
CA GLU A 581 9.68 24.12 23.11
C GLU A 581 8.55 23.30 22.42
N GLY A 582 7.27 23.57 22.74
CA GLY A 582 6.12 23.01 22.03
C GLY A 582 5.70 23.78 20.77
N VAL A 583 4.88 23.15 19.90
CA VAL A 583 4.23 23.88 18.79
C VAL A 583 2.98 24.63 19.28
N GLY A 584 3.25 25.69 20.04
CA GLY A 584 2.35 26.82 20.31
C GLY A 584 2.99 28.12 19.80
N ARG A 585 2.22 29.19 19.62
CA ARG A 585 2.70 30.43 18.98
C ARG A 585 3.59 31.31 19.89
N ARG A 586 4.85 30.90 20.12
CA ARG A 586 6.04 31.72 20.48
C ARG A 586 5.94 32.51 21.81
N ARG A 587 6.98 32.61 22.67
CA ARG A 587 8.32 33.14 22.37
C ARG A 587 9.16 33.21 23.66
N ASP A 588 10.48 32.95 23.72
CA ASP A 588 11.50 32.21 22.93
C ASP A 588 12.49 31.68 24.01
N GLN A 589 13.24 30.58 23.75
CA GLN A 589 14.35 29.96 24.53
C GLN A 589 13.99 28.69 25.36
N ASP A 590 14.82 27.64 25.14
CA ASP A 590 14.83 26.24 25.64
C ASP A 590 13.80 25.23 25.00
N GLU A 591 14.17 23.94 24.71
CA GLU A 591 13.49 22.81 23.93
C GLU A 591 13.72 21.35 24.49
N GLU A 592 12.90 20.29 24.81
CA GLU A 592 11.52 19.67 24.71
C GLU A 592 10.68 19.92 23.46
N TYR A 593 9.80 18.94 23.17
CA TYR A 593 8.62 19.02 22.32
C TYR A 593 7.33 18.70 23.10
N LEU A 594 6.38 19.65 23.08
CA LEU A 594 5.02 19.46 23.56
C LEU A 594 4.06 19.36 22.37
N LEU A 595 3.25 18.29 22.35
CA LEU A 595 2.12 18.13 21.44
C LEU A 595 0.90 17.74 22.26
N ALA A 596 -0.16 18.56 22.21
CA ALA A 596 -1.44 18.30 22.87
C ALA A 596 -2.60 18.52 21.90
N ALA A 597 -3.63 17.68 21.99
CA ALA A 597 -4.83 17.77 21.18
C ALA A 597 -6.06 18.06 22.05
N GLY A 598 -6.57 19.29 21.97
CA GLY A 598 -7.92 19.67 22.40
C GLY A 598 -8.09 20.54 23.65
N SER A 599 -7.07 20.71 24.51
CA SER A 599 -7.31 21.30 25.85
C SER A 599 -6.06 21.88 26.56
N ARG A 600 -6.03 21.88 27.92
CA ARG A 600 -5.01 22.45 28.80
C ARG A 600 -3.87 21.46 29.08
N LEU A 601 -2.65 22.00 29.24
CA LEU A 601 -1.47 21.26 29.66
C LEU A 601 -0.72 22.02 30.75
N THR A 602 -0.35 21.33 31.83
CA THR A 602 0.41 21.90 32.96
C THR A 602 1.56 20.96 33.33
N ILE A 603 2.76 21.51 33.54
CA ILE A 603 3.96 20.75 33.93
C ILE A 603 4.46 21.30 35.27
N THR A 604 4.48 20.46 36.31
CA THR A 604 4.60 20.93 37.70
C THR A 604 6.02 21.36 38.08
N ASP A 605 7.03 20.75 37.48
CA ASP A 605 8.39 20.76 38.06
C ASP A 605 9.26 21.96 37.64
N ASN A 606 8.81 22.76 36.66
CA ASN A 606 9.50 23.99 36.21
C ASN A 606 8.55 25.18 35.92
N SER A 607 7.33 25.17 36.46
CA SER A 607 6.39 26.33 36.45
C SER A 607 6.05 26.92 35.08
N LEU A 608 5.74 26.07 34.10
CA LEU A 608 5.25 26.48 32.78
C LEU A 608 3.76 26.11 32.65
N VAL A 609 2.91 27.11 32.45
CA VAL A 609 1.44 26.97 32.42
C VAL A 609 0.91 27.53 31.11
N ALA A 610 0.34 26.66 30.27
CA ALA A 610 -0.33 27.05 29.03
C ALA A 610 -1.84 27.11 29.26
N GLU A 611 -2.39 28.32 29.41
CA GLU A 611 -3.83 28.56 29.48
C GLU A 611 -4.38 28.97 28.10
N GLU A 612 -5.31 28.15 27.59
CA GLU A 612 -6.06 28.27 26.34
C GLU A 612 -5.26 28.28 25.02
N ILE A 613 -5.43 27.22 24.22
CA ILE A 613 -5.01 27.15 22.81
C ILE A 613 -6.27 26.96 21.95
N PRO A 614 -6.66 27.92 21.08
CA PRO A 614 -7.77 27.73 20.16
C PRO A 614 -7.44 26.68 19.09
N ALA A 615 -8.42 25.84 18.73
CA ALA A 615 -8.27 24.87 17.65
C ALA A 615 -7.94 25.53 16.28
N ASP A 616 -8.51 26.72 16.02
CA ASP A 616 -8.62 27.28 14.67
C ASP A 616 -7.83 28.59 14.48
N PHE A 617 -6.48 28.61 14.61
CA PHE A 617 -5.71 29.86 14.44
C PHE A 617 -4.54 29.85 13.44
N ILE A 618 -4.90 29.96 12.15
CA ILE A 618 -3.98 30.33 11.07
C ILE A 618 -3.93 31.87 10.90
N ALA A 619 -2.82 32.47 11.29
CA ALA A 619 -2.39 33.79 10.82
C ALA A 619 -0.95 33.73 10.30
N ARG A 620 -0.74 34.13 9.05
CA ARG A 620 0.58 34.25 8.40
C ARG A 620 1.42 35.35 9.03
N ARG A 621 2.74 35.28 8.82
CA ARG A 621 3.58 36.46 8.62
C ARG A 621 4.39 36.28 7.35
#